data_AF-A0A7C4QMB3-F1
#
_entry.id   AF-A0A7C4QMB3-F1
#
_cell.length_a   1.000
_cell.length_b   1.000
_cell.length_c   1.000
_cell.angle_alpha   90.00
_cell.angle_beta   90.00
_cell.angle_gamma   90.00
#
_symmetry.space_group_name_H-M   'P 1'
#
loop_
_entity.id
_entity.type
_entity.pdbx_description
1 polymer ?
#
loop_
_entity_poly.entity_id
_entity_poly.type
_entity_poly.pdbx_seq_one_letter_code
_entity_poly.pdbx_strand_id
1 'polypeptide(L)'
;MSVSKTTFNIAFKLLDVVVRNGCMVREDQLYTELRSEFGISYSEFIKLLMKLEMRGLIKVILAKGSVKNILLSEAGREQLGVQDKCVD
;
A
#
# COMPACT_ATOMS: atom_id res chain seq x y z
N MET A 1 10.53 -16.15 16.38
CA MET A 1 9.44 -15.33 15.80
C MET A 1 9.69 -15.20 14.31
N SER A 2 9.03 -16.02 13.51
CA SER A 2 9.15 -15.99 12.05
C SER A 2 8.36 -14.80 11.54
N VAL A 3 9.02 -13.76 11.03
CA VAL A 3 8.36 -12.85 10.08
C VAL A 3 8.00 -13.74 8.90
N SER A 4 6.79 -14.28 8.93
CA SER A 4 6.32 -15.28 7.96
C SER A 4 6.47 -14.68 6.56
N LYS A 5 7.07 -15.43 5.62
CA LYS A 5 7.24 -15.03 4.21
C LYS A 5 5.97 -14.40 3.62
N THR A 6 4.80 -14.79 4.12
CA THR A 6 3.48 -14.22 3.81
C THR A 6 3.39 -12.71 4.01
N THR A 7 3.86 -12.17 5.14
CA THR A 7 3.72 -10.73 5.45
C THR A 7 4.59 -9.87 4.53
N PHE A 8 5.78 -10.36 4.19
CA PHE A 8 6.66 -9.71 3.22
C PHE A 8 6.03 -9.68 1.83
N ASN A 9 5.45 -10.81 1.40
CA ASN A 9 4.76 -10.91 0.11
C ASN A 9 3.55 -9.97 0.00
N ILE A 10 2.75 -9.86 1.07
CA ILE A 10 1.59 -8.94 1.09
C ILE A 10 2.05 -7.48 1.00
N ALA A 11 3.08 -7.10 1.77
CA ALA A 11 3.60 -5.73 1.75
C ALA A 11 4.19 -5.36 0.39
N PHE A 12 4.94 -6.26 -0.23
CA PHE A 12 5.47 -6.06 -1.58
C PHE A 12 4.33 -5.93 -2.60
N LYS A 13 3.34 -6.82 -2.55
CA LYS A 13 2.20 -6.76 -3.46
C LYS A 13 1.41 -5.47 -3.29
N LEU A 14 1.21 -5.01 -2.05
CA LEU A 14 0.56 -3.73 -1.80
C LEU A 14 1.25 -2.59 -2.53
N LEU A 15 2.58 -2.47 -2.37
CA LEU A 15 3.36 -1.42 -3.01
C LEU A 15 3.32 -1.54 -4.54
N ASP A 16 3.38 -2.76 -5.07
CA ASP A 16 3.23 -3.04 -6.50
C ASP A 16 1.86 -2.57 -7.04
N VAL A 17 0.77 -2.84 -6.33
CA VAL A 17 -0.57 -2.33 -6.71
C VAL A 17 -0.58 -0.80 -6.74
N VAL A 18 -0.02 -0.15 -5.72
CA VAL A 18 0.04 1.32 -5.67
C VAL A 18 0.83 1.87 -6.86
N VAL A 19 2.00 1.30 -7.16
CA VAL A 19 2.83 1.71 -8.31
C VAL A 19 2.10 1.51 -9.64
N ARG A 20 1.46 0.35 -9.84
CA ARG A 20 0.72 0.04 -11.07
C ARG A 20 -0.49 0.96 -11.30
N ASN A 21 -1.03 1.59 -10.25
CA ASN A 21 -2.15 2.53 -10.34
C ASN A 21 -1.70 4.00 -10.41
N GLY A 22 -0.46 4.28 -10.85
CA GLY A 22 0.04 5.67 -10.92
C GLY A 22 0.36 6.27 -9.55
N CYS A 23 0.76 5.42 -8.61
CA CYS A 23 1.23 5.79 -7.27
C CYS A 23 0.17 6.38 -6.33
N MET A 24 -1.10 6.21 -6.72
CA MET A 24 -2.27 6.51 -5.90
C MET A 24 -3.34 5.44 -6.15
N VAL A 25 -3.90 4.88 -5.08
CA VAL A 25 -5.02 3.93 -5.19
C VAL A 25 -6.00 4.15 -4.05
N ARG A 26 -7.29 3.91 -4.30
CA ARG A 26 -8.28 3.94 -3.22
C ARG A 26 -8.07 2.78 -2.25
N GLU A 27 -8.31 3.03 -0.97
CA GLU A 27 -8.18 2.06 0.10
C GLU A 27 -9.05 0.81 -0.13
N ASP A 28 -10.29 0.99 -0.56
CA ASP A 28 -11.23 -0.11 -0.75
C ASP A 28 -10.90 -0.96 -1.99
N GLN A 29 -10.43 -0.32 -3.06
CA GLN A 29 -9.88 -1.00 -4.23
C GLN A 29 -8.65 -1.84 -3.85
N LEU A 30 -7.70 -1.25 -3.11
CA LEU A 30 -6.49 -1.91 -2.66
C LEU A 30 -6.79 -3.10 -1.72
N TYR A 31 -7.72 -2.92 -0.78
CA TYR A 31 -8.16 -3.99 0.10
C TYR A 31 -8.78 -5.15 -0.68
N THR A 32 -9.63 -4.84 -1.67
CA THR A 32 -10.31 -5.87 -2.46
C THR A 32 -9.30 -6.74 -3.22
N GLU A 33 -8.30 -6.12 -3.87
CA GLU A 33 -7.25 -6.86 -4.58
C GLU A 33 -6.43 -7.73 -3.62
N LEU A 34 -5.93 -7.18 -2.51
CA LEU A 34 -5.12 -7.94 -1.55
C LEU A 34 -5.91 -9.05 -0.84
N ARG A 35 -7.19 -8.82 -0.53
CA ARG A 35 -8.07 -9.85 0.03
C ARG A 35 -8.29 -10.98 -0.95
N SER A 36 -8.48 -10.67 -2.24
CA SER A 36 -8.71 -11.69 -3.26
C SER A 36 -7.50 -12.62 -3.44
N GLU A 37 -6.28 -12.08 -3.30
CA GLU A 37 -5.04 -12.83 -3.50
C GLU A 37 -4.55 -13.55 -2.24
N PHE A 38 -4.66 -12.91 -1.07
CA PHE A 38 -4.06 -13.43 0.18
C PHE A 38 -5.07 -13.80 1.27
N GLY A 39 -6.37 -13.55 1.06
CA GLY A 39 -7.39 -13.87 2.05
C GLY A 39 -7.32 -13.05 3.35
N ILE A 40 -6.64 -11.90 3.35
CA ILE A 40 -6.44 -11.09 4.57
C ILE A 40 -7.74 -10.46 5.07
N SER A 41 -7.85 -10.34 6.39
CA SER A 41 -8.90 -9.55 7.02
C SER A 41 -8.65 -8.05 6.86
N TYR A 42 -9.71 -7.25 6.98
CA TYR A 42 -9.60 -5.79 6.97
C TYR A 42 -8.69 -5.28 8.11
N SER A 43 -8.73 -5.91 9.29
CA SER A 43 -7.87 -5.52 10.41
C SER A 43 -6.38 -5.74 10.13
N GLU A 44 -6.03 -6.80 9.41
CA GLU A 44 -4.65 -7.08 8.99
C GLU A 44 -4.19 -6.10 7.92
N PHE A 45 -5.07 -5.76 6.98
CA PHE A 45 -4.83 -4.74 5.97
C PHE A 45 -4.52 -3.38 6.60
N ILE A 46 -5.35 -2.91 7.55
CA ILE A 46 -5.11 -1.65 8.25
C ILE A 46 -3.79 -1.68 9.02
N LYS A 47 -3.48 -2.77 9.74
CA LYS A 47 -2.19 -2.92 10.44
C LYS A 47 -1.00 -2.85 9.47
N LEU A 48 -1.17 -3.36 8.24
CA LEU A 48 -0.13 -3.34 7.23
C LEU A 48 0.05 -1.94 6.64
N LEU A 49 -1.04 -1.21 6.37
CA LEU A 49 -0.99 0.20 5.98
C LEU A 49 -0.27 1.05 7.04
N MET A 50 -0.66 0.92 8.31
CA MET A 50 -0.01 1.65 9.42
C MET A 50 1.50 1.38 9.48
N LYS A 51 1.92 0.13 9.29
CA LYS A 51 3.36 -0.23 9.30
C LYS A 51 4.12 0.43 8.14
N LEU A 52 3.53 0.47 6.94
CA LEU A 52 4.16 1.07 5.77
C LEU A 52 4.18 2.60 5.87
N GLU A 53 3.12 3.20 6.42
CA GLU A 53 3.04 4.64 6.67
C GLU A 53 4.05 5.08 7.74
N MET A 54 4.16 4.34 8.85
CA MET A 54 5.19 4.59 9.87
C MET A 54 6.62 4.46 9.34
N ARG A 55 6.85 3.63 8.33
CA ARG A 55 8.14 3.51 7.63
C ARG A 55 8.37 4.61 6.60
N GLY A 56 7.39 5.50 6.42
CA GLY A 56 7.44 6.58 5.44
C GLY A 56 7.36 6.10 4.00
N LEU A 57 6.88 4.89 3.72
CA LEU A 57 6.78 4.33 2.36
C LEU A 57 5.51 4.78 1.63
N ILE A 58 4.43 4.98 2.38
CA ILE A 58 3.13 5.43 1.87
C ILE A 58 2.59 6.58 2.73
N LYS A 59 1.58 7.26 2.22
CA LYS A 59 0.74 8.20 2.97
C LYS A 59 -0.72 7.81 2.81
N VAL A 60 -1.48 7.82 3.90
CA VAL A 60 -2.93 7.66 3.87
C VAL A 60 -3.58 9.04 3.87
N ILE A 61 -4.28 9.38 2.79
CA ILE A 61 -4.92 10.68 2.61
C ILE A 61 -6.44 10.50 2.65
N LEU A 62 -7.11 11.27 3.49
CA LEU A 62 -8.57 11.37 3.46
C LEU A 62 -8.99 12.12 2.20
N ALA A 63 -9.69 11.43 1.30
CA ALA A 63 -10.38 12.05 0.18
C ALA A 63 -11.75 12.58 0.64
N LYS A 64 -12.49 13.27 -0.25
CA LYS A 64 -13.83 13.75 0.06
C LYS A 64 -14.73 12.59 0.56
N GLY A 65 -15.36 12.79 1.72
CA GLY A 65 -16.22 11.78 2.36
C GLY A 65 -15.43 10.82 3.27
N SER A 66 -15.81 9.55 3.28
CA SER A 66 -15.16 8.47 4.08
C SER A 66 -14.15 7.65 3.27
N VAL A 67 -13.83 8.06 2.05
CA VAL A 67 -12.89 7.36 1.18
C VAL A 67 -11.47 7.79 1.53
N LYS A 68 -10.56 6.81 1.67
CA LYS A 68 -9.12 7.08 1.83
C LYS A 68 -8.38 6.69 0.57
N ASN A 69 -7.34 7.45 0.25
CA ASN A 69 -6.39 7.17 -0.81
C ASN A 69 -5.05 6.78 -0.19
N ILE A 70 -4.41 5.78 -0.77
CA ILE A 70 -3.08 5.30 -0.43
C ILE A 70 -2.13 5.84 -1.48
N LEU A 71 -1.25 6.74 -1.07
CA LEU A 71 -0.27 7.38 -1.94
C LEU A 71 1.11 6.79 -1.67
N LEU A 72 1.89 6.53 -2.71
CA LEU A 72 3.32 6.24 -2.54
C LEU A 72 4.05 7.54 -2.16
N SER A 73 4.84 7.50 -1.08
CA SER A 73 5.61 8.67 -0.67
C SER A 73 6.84 8.86 -1.58
N GLU A 74 7.49 10.01 -1.49
CA GLU A 74 8.79 10.25 -2.14
C GLU A 74 9.86 9.25 -1.67
N ALA A 75 10.03 9.07 -0.35
CA ALA A 75 10.94 8.07 0.19
C ALA A 75 10.59 6.63 -0.25
N GLY A 76 9.30 6.32 -0.42
CA GLY A 76 8.83 5.04 -0.94
C GLY A 76 9.18 4.84 -2.41
N ARG A 77 9.03 5.90 -3.23
CA ARG A 77 9.48 5.90 -4.63
C ARG A 77 10.98 5.64 -4.74
N GLU A 78 11.77 6.31 -3.90
CA GLU A 78 13.23 6.15 -3.87
C GLU A 78 13.65 4.74 -3.47
N GLN A 79 13.08 4.21 -2.39
CA GLN A 79 13.41 2.86 -1.92
C GLN A 79 13.01 1.76 -2.90
N LEU A 80 11.97 2.00 -3.70
CA LEU A 80 11.52 1.05 -4.73
C LEU A 80 12.20 1.26 -6.09
N GLY A 81 12.94 2.36 -6.30
CA GLY A 81 13.54 2.70 -7.60
C GLY A 81 12.51 2.96 -8.69
N VAL A 82 11.38 3.60 -8.35
CA VAL A 82 10.24 3.84 -9.25
C VAL A 82 9.89 5.32 -9.43
N GLN A 83 10.89 6.20 -9.29
CA GLN A 83 10.73 7.66 -9.39
C GLN A 83 10.01 8.07 -10.69
N ASP A 84 10.35 7.44 -11.81
CA ASP A 84 9.81 7.77 -13.14
C ASP A 84 8.42 7.18 -13.43
N LYS A 85 7.87 6.35 -12.52
CA LYS A 85 6.56 5.68 -12.72
C LYS A 85 5.39 6.44 -12.12
N CYS A 86 5.67 7.46 -11.33
CA CYS A 86 4.67 8.28 -10.66
C CYS A 86 4.67 9.66 -11.32
N VAL A 87 3.75 9.89 -12.26
CA VAL A 87 3.57 11.21 -12.89
C VAL A 87 2.67 12.03 -11.97
N ASP A 88 3.13 13.23 -11.58
CA ASP A 88 2.38 14.17 -10.73
C ASP A 88 1.10 14.70 -11.43
#